data_AF-A0A2A7BU74-F1
#
_entry.id   AF-A0A2A7BU74-F1
#
_cell.length_a   1.000
_cell.length_b   1.000
_cell.length_c   1.000
_cell.angle_alpha   90.00
_cell.angle_beta   90.00
_cell.angle_gamma   90.00
#
_symmetry.space_group_name_H-M   'P 1'
#
loop_
_entity.id
_entity.type
_entity.pdbx_description
1 polymer ?
#
loop_
_entity_poly.entity_id
_entity_poly.type
_entity_poly.pdbx_seq_one_letter_code
_entity_poly.pdbx_strand_id
1 'polypeptide(L)'
;MDQEKNNANGKARRPIVYIKRTIILVLLFSVVYFMYTKIVAHNKKEETLKAAEMKKQEELKKKEEKKKQEAQKQKEQEEQVKQVQAVEKPAEGPPQEINENAQLDQYLQNAGFSGTAVIVKNGKVLLNKGYGMANKEKQVPNNSETTFYIGSISKAFVATAIMQLKDQNKLNVEDTVAKYIPDFPQGNGIQLKHLLTHTSGIPEYEQGTEDISHEELIKRIGKQRRVGGPGEKWKYSDSNYSILAYIAEKVSGQPLEEYIKQHIFATAGMKHSGFGKALEQTRFPSTGYKIVNNNMTTPNIPSMSQLYGCGDIYTSAHDLYLFNEALFSGKLISKESYDQMFTGGKKDYGFGWYVDPGSYSNHGVMPGWNCLNGFSKNGSVYVVLLSNIQNNIKSFGKVNNDIYTMLRNIEV
;
A
#
# COMPACT_ATOMS: atom_id res chain seq x y z
N MET A 1 -24.34 -54.14 -112.40
CA MET A 1 -23.05 -54.73 -111.99
C MET A 1 -22.93 -54.55 -110.49
N ASP A 2 -22.83 -55.55 -109.63
CA ASP A 2 -22.96 -56.99 -109.75
C ASP A 2 -23.31 -57.53 -108.36
N GLN A 3 -23.93 -58.69 -108.35
CA GLN A 3 -24.22 -59.49 -107.15
C GLN A 3 -22.91 -59.88 -106.44
N GLU A 4 -22.95 -60.03 -105.11
CA GLU A 4 -22.71 -61.36 -104.52
C GLU A 4 -23.18 -61.50 -103.07
N LYS A 5 -23.76 -62.66 -102.81
CA LYS A 5 -24.33 -63.16 -101.55
C LYS A 5 -23.22 -63.65 -100.61
N ASN A 6 -23.45 -63.63 -99.30
CA ASN A 6 -23.59 -64.90 -98.56
C ASN A 6 -24.06 -64.74 -97.10
N ASN A 7 -24.93 -65.68 -96.73
CA ASN A 7 -25.54 -65.93 -95.43
C ASN A 7 -24.53 -66.35 -94.36
N ALA A 8 -24.77 -65.93 -93.11
CA ALA A 8 -24.46 -66.75 -91.93
C ALA A 8 -25.38 -66.43 -90.75
N ASN A 9 -26.01 -67.49 -90.25
CA ASN A 9 -26.97 -67.58 -89.16
C ASN A 9 -26.37 -67.17 -87.80
N GLY A 10 -27.08 -66.38 -86.99
CA GLY A 10 -26.67 -66.03 -85.63
C GLY A 10 -27.86 -65.79 -84.70
N LYS A 11 -28.28 -66.85 -84.00
CA LYS A 11 -29.38 -66.86 -83.00
C LYS A 11 -29.30 -65.70 -82.01
N ALA A 12 -30.39 -64.95 -81.89
CA ALA A 12 -30.61 -63.96 -80.84
C ALA A 12 -30.53 -64.60 -79.43
N ARG A 13 -29.62 -64.12 -78.58
CA ARG A 13 -29.53 -64.46 -77.15
C ARG A 13 -29.90 -63.25 -76.28
N ARG A 14 -31.06 -63.40 -75.61
CA ARG A 14 -31.71 -62.71 -74.48
C ARG A 14 -30.94 -61.59 -73.72
N PRO A 15 -31.55 -60.40 -73.44
CA PRO A 15 -30.94 -59.27 -72.69
C PRO A 15 -31.05 -59.35 -71.15
N ILE A 16 -31.66 -60.40 -70.58
CA ILE A 16 -32.05 -60.43 -69.15
C ILE A 16 -30.86 -60.65 -68.19
N VAL A 17 -29.73 -61.18 -68.67
CA VAL A 17 -28.57 -61.53 -67.81
C VAL A 17 -27.68 -60.31 -67.47
N TYR A 18 -27.60 -59.32 -68.36
CA TYR A 18 -26.76 -58.13 -68.14
C TYR A 18 -27.37 -57.16 -67.12
N ILE A 19 -28.69 -56.95 -67.14
CA ILE A 19 -29.38 -56.06 -66.20
C ILE A 19 -29.25 -56.58 -64.75
N LYS A 20 -29.33 -57.90 -64.54
CA LYS A 20 -29.13 -58.50 -63.21
C LYS A 20 -27.70 -58.31 -62.68
N ARG A 21 -26.67 -58.41 -63.53
CA ARG A 21 -25.27 -58.20 -63.12
C ARG A 21 -24.97 -56.74 -62.76
N THR A 22 -25.52 -55.79 -63.51
CA THR A 22 -25.35 -54.35 -63.23
C THR A 22 -26.04 -53.95 -61.92
N ILE A 23 -27.24 -54.46 -61.64
CA ILE A 23 -27.95 -54.21 -60.37
C ILE A 23 -27.14 -54.78 -59.18
N ILE A 24 -26.58 -55.98 -59.31
CA ILE A 24 -25.73 -56.59 -58.28
C ILE A 24 -24.46 -55.76 -58.03
N LEU A 25 -23.81 -55.26 -59.09
CA LEU A 25 -22.63 -54.40 -58.98
C LEU A 25 -22.95 -53.05 -58.31
N VAL A 26 -24.08 -52.43 -58.64
CA VAL A 26 -24.52 -51.18 -58.01
C VAL A 26 -24.86 -51.40 -56.54
N LEU A 27 -25.51 -52.52 -56.20
CA LEU A 27 -25.78 -52.90 -54.80
C LEU A 27 -24.49 -53.16 -54.02
N LEU A 28 -23.50 -53.84 -54.60
CA LEU A 28 -22.19 -54.04 -53.99
C LEU A 28 -21.46 -52.71 -53.76
N PHE A 29 -21.46 -51.82 -54.75
CA PHE A 29 -20.84 -50.49 -54.62
C PHE A 29 -21.53 -49.64 -53.54
N SER A 30 -22.87 -49.69 -53.46
CA SER A 30 -23.61 -48.96 -52.43
C SER A 30 -23.38 -49.52 -51.02
N VAL A 31 -23.23 -50.84 -50.86
CA VAL A 31 -22.83 -51.46 -49.59
C VAL A 31 -21.40 -51.07 -49.20
N VAL A 32 -20.44 -51.09 -50.14
CA VAL A 32 -19.06 -50.67 -49.89
C VAL A 32 -18.98 -49.18 -49.55
N TYR A 33 -19.72 -48.33 -50.26
CA TYR A 33 -19.80 -46.90 -49.99
C TYR A 33 -20.45 -46.60 -48.62
N PHE A 34 -21.49 -47.34 -48.25
CA PHE A 34 -22.12 -47.21 -46.95
C PHE A 34 -21.20 -47.68 -45.81
N MET A 35 -20.45 -48.77 -46.00
CA MET A 35 -19.41 -49.18 -45.05
C MET A 35 -18.30 -48.13 -44.93
N TYR A 36 -17.83 -47.59 -46.05
CA TYR A 36 -16.82 -46.54 -46.07
C TYR A 36 -17.26 -45.28 -45.32
N THR A 37 -18.48 -44.79 -45.56
CA THR A 37 -19.01 -43.60 -44.86
C THR A 37 -19.18 -43.84 -43.36
N LYS A 38 -19.57 -45.06 -42.93
CA LYS A 38 -19.60 -45.43 -41.50
C LYS A 38 -18.21 -45.47 -40.86
N ILE A 39 -17.21 -46.00 -41.56
CA ILE A 39 -15.83 -46.04 -41.05
C ILE A 39 -15.27 -44.63 -40.90
N VAL A 40 -15.47 -43.76 -41.90
CA VAL A 40 -15.03 -42.36 -41.83
C VAL A 40 -15.73 -41.60 -40.69
N ALA A 41 -17.04 -41.81 -40.50
CA ALA A 41 -17.77 -41.20 -39.40
C ALA A 41 -17.32 -41.70 -38.02
N HIS A 42 -17.00 -43.00 -37.90
CA HIS A 42 -16.45 -43.58 -36.67
C HIS A 42 -15.08 -42.98 -36.33
N ASN A 43 -14.16 -42.92 -37.30
CA ASN A 43 -12.82 -42.38 -37.09
C ASN A 43 -12.86 -40.89 -36.70
N LYS A 44 -13.72 -40.09 -37.34
CA LYS A 44 -13.91 -38.67 -36.99
C LYS A 44 -14.45 -38.51 -35.57
N LYS A 45 -15.37 -39.37 -35.13
CA LYS A 45 -15.89 -39.37 -33.76
C LYS A 45 -14.80 -39.74 -32.74
N GLU A 46 -13.95 -40.71 -33.08
CA GLU A 46 -12.85 -41.15 -32.23
C GLU A 46 -11.75 -40.06 -32.07
N GLU A 47 -11.40 -39.36 -33.15
CA GLU A 47 -10.49 -38.20 -33.10
C GLU A 47 -11.06 -37.07 -32.24
N THR A 48 -12.37 -36.80 -32.37
CA THR A 48 -13.03 -35.76 -31.58
C THR A 48 -13.02 -36.10 -30.09
N LEU A 49 -13.21 -37.37 -29.73
CA LEU A 49 -13.11 -37.84 -28.35
C LEU A 49 -11.69 -37.70 -27.79
N LYS A 50 -10.67 -38.12 -28.56
CA LYS A 50 -9.26 -37.99 -28.17
C LYS A 50 -8.86 -36.52 -27.98
N ALA A 51 -9.33 -35.62 -28.83
CA ALA A 51 -9.10 -34.18 -28.70
C ALA A 51 -9.77 -33.59 -27.43
N ALA A 52 -10.97 -34.05 -27.08
CA ALA A 52 -11.66 -33.63 -25.86
C ALA A 52 -10.96 -34.14 -24.59
N GLU A 53 -10.45 -35.38 -24.59
CA GLU A 53 -9.66 -35.93 -23.49
C GLU A 53 -8.33 -35.20 -23.29
N MET A 54 -7.62 -34.88 -24.38
CA MET A 54 -6.38 -34.09 -24.32
C MET A 54 -6.63 -32.70 -23.72
N LYS A 55 -7.68 -31.99 -24.13
CA LYS A 55 -8.05 -30.69 -23.52
C LYS A 55 -8.35 -30.81 -22.03
N LYS A 56 -9.09 -31.84 -21.63
CA LYS A 56 -9.42 -32.09 -20.22
C LYS A 56 -8.16 -32.36 -19.39
N GLN A 57 -7.21 -33.12 -19.93
CA GLN A 57 -5.92 -33.36 -19.27
C GLN A 57 -5.06 -32.10 -19.16
N GLU A 58 -5.07 -31.24 -20.19
CA GLU A 58 -4.34 -29.97 -20.17
C GLU A 58 -4.92 -28.99 -19.14
N GLU A 59 -6.25 -28.92 -19.02
CA GLU A 59 -6.92 -28.12 -17.98
C GLU A 59 -6.62 -28.62 -16.56
N LEU A 60 -6.56 -29.94 -16.38
CA LEU A 60 -6.17 -30.56 -15.09
C LEU A 60 -4.73 -30.20 -14.73
N LYS A 61 -3.79 -30.30 -15.68
CA LYS A 61 -2.38 -29.89 -15.47
C LYS A 61 -2.26 -28.41 -15.10
N LYS A 62 -2.97 -27.51 -15.79
CA LYS A 62 -2.98 -26.08 -15.47
C LYS A 62 -3.54 -25.80 -14.07
N LYS A 63 -4.57 -26.54 -13.64
CA LYS A 63 -5.11 -26.43 -12.27
C LYS A 63 -4.11 -26.93 -11.21
N GLU A 64 -3.38 -28.00 -11.48
CA GLU A 64 -2.34 -28.51 -10.57
C GLU A 64 -1.15 -27.57 -10.47
N GLU A 65 -0.68 -26.99 -11.58
CA GLU A 65 0.38 -25.99 -11.59
C GLU A 65 -0.02 -24.74 -10.81
N LYS A 66 -1.26 -24.26 -10.99
CA LYS A 66 -1.79 -23.12 -10.23
C LYS A 66 -1.83 -23.40 -8.73
N LYS A 67 -2.28 -24.59 -8.32
CA LYS A 67 -2.24 -25.02 -6.91
C LYS A 67 -0.82 -25.10 -6.35
N LYS A 68 0.15 -25.57 -7.13
CA LYS A 68 1.57 -25.61 -6.72
C LYS A 68 2.14 -24.21 -6.54
N GLN A 69 1.83 -23.27 -7.43
CA GLN A 69 2.24 -21.86 -7.32
C GLN A 69 1.60 -21.16 -6.11
N GLU A 70 0.32 -21.41 -5.84
CA GLU A 70 -0.38 -20.88 -4.66
C GLU A 70 0.21 -21.43 -3.35
N ALA A 71 0.51 -22.73 -3.30
CA ALA A 71 1.15 -23.36 -2.15
C ALA A 71 2.59 -22.85 -1.92
N GLN A 72 3.33 -22.58 -3.00
CA GLN A 72 4.68 -22.02 -2.92
C GLN A 72 4.65 -20.57 -2.41
N LYS A 73 3.72 -19.75 -2.91
CA LYS A 73 3.49 -18.39 -2.38
C LYS A 73 3.12 -18.40 -0.91
N GLN A 74 2.25 -19.31 -0.46
CA GLN A 74 1.92 -19.45 0.96
C GLN A 74 3.14 -19.83 1.81
N LYS A 75 3.99 -20.75 1.33
CA LYS A 75 5.24 -21.10 2.03
C LYS A 75 6.23 -19.95 2.10
N GLU A 76 6.41 -19.20 1.01
CA GLU A 76 7.26 -18.00 0.99
C GLU A 76 6.71 -16.92 1.95
N GLN A 77 5.39 -16.79 2.04
CA GLN A 77 4.72 -15.89 2.98
C GLN A 77 4.88 -16.35 4.43
N GLU A 78 4.76 -17.65 4.71
CA GLU A 78 5.00 -18.23 6.04
C GLU A 78 6.47 -18.13 6.46
N GLU A 79 7.42 -18.31 5.54
CA GLU A 79 8.86 -18.11 5.79
C GLU A 79 9.19 -16.64 6.02
N GLN A 80 8.58 -15.71 5.27
CA GLN A 80 8.72 -14.27 5.54
C GLN A 80 8.13 -13.90 6.89
N VAL A 81 6.95 -14.41 7.26
CA VAL A 81 6.35 -14.16 8.58
C VAL A 81 7.23 -14.75 9.70
N LYS A 82 7.80 -15.93 9.50
CA LYS A 82 8.76 -16.53 10.46
C LYS A 82 10.06 -15.75 10.52
N GLN A 83 10.57 -15.22 9.41
CA GLN A 83 11.75 -14.35 9.41
C GLN A 83 11.45 -13.04 10.13
N VAL A 84 10.31 -12.40 9.87
CA VAL A 84 9.86 -11.17 10.58
C VAL A 84 9.67 -11.43 12.07
N GLN A 85 9.18 -12.61 12.47
CA GLN A 85 9.09 -13.01 13.89
C GLN A 85 10.44 -13.44 14.50
N ALA A 86 11.42 -13.81 13.68
CA ALA A 86 12.76 -14.22 14.12
C ALA A 86 13.78 -13.06 14.13
N VAL A 87 13.43 -11.87 13.64
CA VAL A 87 14.27 -10.66 13.78
C VAL A 87 14.14 -10.12 15.22
N GLU A 88 15.14 -10.50 16.02
CA GLU A 88 15.69 -9.82 17.20
C GLU A 88 14.74 -9.57 18.38
N LYS A 89 15.03 -10.27 19.48
CA LYS A 89 14.74 -9.77 20.83
C LYS A 89 15.07 -8.27 20.90
N PRO A 90 14.24 -7.44 21.58
CA PRO A 90 14.56 -6.03 21.82
C PRO A 90 16.00 -5.91 22.30
N ALA A 91 16.78 -4.98 21.73
CA ALA A 91 18.19 -4.82 22.06
C ALA A 91 18.39 -4.83 23.59
N GLU A 92 19.01 -5.89 24.11
CA GLU A 92 19.29 -6.04 25.53
C GLU A 92 20.43 -5.05 25.89
N GLY A 93 20.08 -3.84 26.36
CA GLY A 93 21.06 -2.83 26.77
C GLY A 93 20.51 -1.40 26.83
N PRO A 94 21.14 -0.45 27.54
CA PRO A 94 20.66 0.94 27.63
C PRO A 94 20.62 1.59 26.23
N PRO A 95 19.65 2.50 25.98
CA PRO A 95 19.59 3.26 24.72
C PRO A 95 20.92 3.97 24.44
N GLN A 96 21.38 3.88 23.21
CA GLN A 96 22.60 4.57 22.76
C GLN A 96 22.21 5.94 22.22
N GLU A 97 22.58 7.00 22.93
CA GLU A 97 22.40 8.38 22.47
C GLU A 97 23.60 8.85 21.65
N ILE A 98 23.34 9.69 20.66
CA ILE A 98 24.37 10.33 19.83
C ILE A 98 24.26 11.84 20.02
N ASN A 99 25.39 12.47 20.31
CA ASN A 99 25.53 13.93 20.38
C ASN A 99 26.91 14.35 19.85
N GLU A 100 27.01 14.44 18.53
CA GLU A 100 28.21 14.87 17.80
C GLU A 100 28.21 16.38 17.53
N ASN A 101 27.21 17.12 18.03
CA ASN A 101 27.10 18.56 17.82
C ASN A 101 26.46 19.29 19.02
N ALA A 102 27.31 19.82 19.90
CA ALA A 102 26.89 20.54 21.11
C ALA A 102 26.05 21.80 20.83
N GLN A 103 26.19 22.44 19.67
CA GLN A 103 25.40 23.63 19.34
C GLN A 103 23.93 23.28 19.09
N LEU A 104 23.67 22.21 18.33
CA LEU A 104 22.31 21.70 18.10
C LEU A 104 21.67 21.24 19.41
N ASP A 105 22.43 20.54 20.25
CA ASP A 105 21.99 20.09 21.56
C ASP A 105 21.60 21.27 22.48
N GLN A 106 22.47 22.27 22.60
CA GLN A 106 22.20 23.47 23.41
C GLN A 106 21.00 24.25 22.88
N TYR A 107 20.83 24.32 21.55
CA TYR A 107 19.69 24.99 20.94
C TYR A 107 18.37 24.34 21.34
N LEU A 108 18.25 23.01 21.25
CA LEU A 108 17.03 22.29 21.64
C LEU A 108 16.74 22.41 23.14
N GLN A 109 17.77 22.39 23.99
CA GLN A 109 17.62 22.65 25.44
C GLN A 109 17.08 24.06 25.70
N ASN A 110 17.67 25.08 25.07
CA ASN A 110 17.24 26.48 25.21
C ASN A 110 15.83 26.72 24.66
N ALA A 111 15.44 25.97 23.62
CA ALA A 111 14.08 26.00 23.09
C ALA A 111 13.05 25.37 24.02
N GLY A 112 13.47 24.64 25.07
CA GLY A 112 12.58 23.93 25.98
C GLY A 112 11.95 22.69 25.35
N PHE A 113 12.64 22.07 24.37
CA PHE A 113 12.17 20.84 23.72
C PHE A 113 12.09 19.69 24.73
N SER A 114 11.04 18.87 24.63
CA SER A 114 10.82 17.68 25.47
C SER A 114 10.31 16.56 24.57
N GLY A 115 11.14 15.57 24.31
CA GLY A 115 10.90 14.56 23.30
C GLY A 115 12.19 13.92 22.83
N THR A 116 12.20 13.35 21.62
CA THR A 116 13.41 12.79 21.00
C THR A 116 13.68 13.49 19.67
N ALA A 117 14.95 13.85 19.45
CA ALA A 117 15.41 14.50 18.22
C ALA A 117 16.42 13.62 17.48
N VAL A 118 16.22 13.49 16.17
CA VAL A 118 17.20 12.91 15.24
C VAL A 118 17.55 13.95 14.17
N ILE A 119 18.84 14.26 14.06
CA ILE A 119 19.37 15.20 13.07
C ILE A 119 20.52 14.53 12.34
N VAL A 120 20.41 14.44 11.02
CA VAL A 120 21.38 13.79 10.14
C VAL A 120 21.82 14.77 9.07
N LYS A 121 23.13 14.80 8.78
CA LYS A 121 23.69 15.56 7.68
C LYS A 121 24.74 14.73 6.93
N ASN A 122 24.63 14.67 5.60
CA ASN A 122 25.51 13.93 4.70
C ASN A 122 25.74 12.47 5.15
N GLY A 123 24.69 11.80 5.62
CA GLY A 123 24.75 10.43 6.12
C GLY A 123 25.32 10.27 7.54
N LYS A 124 25.85 11.32 8.17
CA LYS A 124 26.30 11.29 9.57
C LYS A 124 25.16 11.69 10.51
N VAL A 125 24.87 10.86 11.50
CA VAL A 125 23.96 11.19 12.59
C VAL A 125 24.67 12.17 13.53
N LEU A 126 24.21 13.42 13.55
CA LEU A 126 24.76 14.45 14.44
C LEU A 126 24.11 14.43 15.82
N LEU A 127 22.83 14.05 15.86
CA LEU A 127 22.05 13.95 17.08
C LEU A 127 21.07 12.79 16.98
N ASN A 128 20.99 11.98 18.03
CA ASN A 128 19.92 11.01 18.29
C ASN A 128 19.76 10.95 19.82
N LYS A 129 18.91 11.83 20.37
CA LYS A 129 18.93 12.15 21.80
C LYS A 129 17.55 12.50 22.33
N GLY A 130 17.28 12.07 23.56
CA GLY A 130 16.09 12.43 24.33
C GLY A 130 16.26 13.69 25.18
N TYR A 131 15.15 14.39 25.39
CA TYR A 131 15.05 15.65 26.14
C TYR A 131 13.83 15.60 27.05
N GLY A 132 13.98 16.00 28.32
CA GLY A 132 12.88 16.00 29.28
C GLY A 132 12.40 14.58 29.66
N MET A 133 11.14 14.47 30.08
CA MET A 133 10.57 13.23 30.60
C MET A 133 9.59 12.60 29.61
N ALA A 134 9.78 11.32 29.29
CA ALA A 134 8.81 10.50 28.58
C ALA A 134 7.56 10.27 29.45
N ASN A 135 7.76 10.04 30.75
CA ASN A 135 6.70 9.97 31.73
C ASN A 135 7.11 10.73 33.00
N LYS A 136 6.43 11.85 33.26
CA LYS A 136 6.72 12.74 34.39
C LYS A 136 6.39 12.11 35.75
N GLU A 137 5.31 11.34 35.84
CA GLU A 137 4.87 10.71 37.09
C GLU A 137 5.83 9.61 37.54
N LYS A 138 6.31 8.79 36.59
CA LYS A 138 7.25 7.69 36.81
C LYS A 138 8.72 8.13 36.75
N GLN A 139 8.99 9.42 36.53
CA GLN A 139 10.34 9.98 36.35
C GLN A 139 11.18 9.24 35.28
N VAL A 140 10.53 8.84 34.18
CA VAL A 140 11.20 8.17 33.06
C VAL A 140 11.64 9.24 32.05
N PRO A 141 12.95 9.38 31.78
CA PRO A 141 13.44 10.34 30.80
C PRO A 141 13.09 9.91 29.37
N ASN A 142 12.91 10.89 28.48
CA ASN A 142 12.99 10.61 27.05
C ASN A 142 14.41 10.17 26.70
N ASN A 143 14.55 9.31 25.70
CA ASN A 143 15.82 8.76 25.20
C ASN A 143 15.73 8.52 23.67
N SER A 144 16.81 8.04 23.06
CA SER A 144 16.90 7.77 21.61
C SER A 144 15.93 6.70 21.09
N GLU A 145 15.39 5.84 21.95
CA GLU A 145 14.44 4.76 21.61
C GLU A 145 12.99 5.08 22.01
N THR A 146 12.72 6.27 22.58
CA THR A 146 11.37 6.61 23.04
C THR A 146 10.38 6.67 21.88
N THR A 147 9.20 6.08 22.06
CA THR A 147 8.14 6.04 21.04
C THR A 147 7.03 7.03 21.32
N PHE A 148 6.51 7.65 20.26
CA PHE A 148 5.52 8.73 20.31
C PHE A 148 4.39 8.47 19.31
N TYR A 149 3.16 8.87 19.65
CA TYR A 149 2.12 9.01 18.64
C TYR A 149 2.46 10.17 17.70
N ILE A 150 2.47 9.91 16.39
CA ILE A 150 2.93 10.89 15.40
C ILE A 150 1.79 11.59 14.64
N GLY A 151 0.53 11.30 14.98
CA GLY A 151 -0.64 11.95 14.41
C GLY A 151 -0.61 11.98 12.88
N SER A 152 -0.80 13.16 12.30
CA SER A 152 -0.88 13.33 10.84
C SER A 152 0.35 12.90 10.04
N ILE A 153 1.51 12.65 10.65
CA ILE A 153 2.65 12.04 9.94
C ILE A 153 2.29 10.63 9.43
N SER A 154 1.35 9.93 10.08
CA SER A 154 0.80 8.64 9.64
C SER A 154 0.34 8.63 8.18
N LYS A 155 -0.10 9.79 7.67
CA LYS A 155 -0.56 9.97 6.29
C LYS A 155 0.52 9.65 5.26
N ALA A 156 1.79 9.92 5.56
CA ALA A 156 2.89 9.57 4.68
C ALA A 156 3.04 8.05 4.52
N PHE A 157 2.75 7.26 5.55
CA PHE A 157 2.77 5.80 5.49
C PHE A 157 1.62 5.26 4.64
N VAL A 158 0.41 5.80 4.82
CA VAL A 158 -0.76 5.44 3.99
C VAL A 158 -0.53 5.83 2.52
N ALA A 159 -0.01 7.03 2.27
CA ALA A 159 0.35 7.45 0.92
C ALA A 159 1.41 6.50 0.30
N THR A 160 2.42 6.09 1.08
CA THR A 160 3.43 5.12 0.63
C THR A 160 2.79 3.78 0.27
N ALA A 161 1.86 3.27 1.08
CA ALA A 161 1.13 2.03 0.77
C ALA A 161 0.30 2.15 -0.52
N ILE A 162 -0.39 3.28 -0.73
CA ILE A 162 -1.11 3.55 -1.98
C ILE A 162 -0.16 3.56 -3.19
N MET A 163 1.01 4.19 -3.06
CA MET A 163 2.00 4.22 -4.13
C MET A 163 2.63 2.84 -4.39
N GLN A 164 2.87 2.03 -3.35
CA GLN A 164 3.32 0.63 -3.51
C GLN A 164 2.27 -0.20 -4.27
N LEU A 165 0.99 -0.04 -3.94
CA LEU A 165 -0.11 -0.72 -4.64
C LEU A 165 -0.25 -0.22 -6.10
N LYS A 166 0.01 1.07 -6.36
CA LYS A 166 0.12 1.62 -7.72
C LYS A 166 1.27 0.97 -8.49
N ASP A 167 2.46 0.89 -7.90
CA ASP A 167 3.64 0.27 -8.53
C ASP A 167 3.40 -1.22 -8.85
N GLN A 168 2.55 -1.88 -8.05
CA GLN A 168 2.09 -3.25 -8.29
C GLN A 168 0.95 -3.36 -9.33
N ASN A 169 0.56 -2.26 -9.98
CA ASN A 169 -0.58 -2.15 -10.89
C ASN A 169 -1.93 -2.61 -10.30
N LYS A 170 -2.07 -2.59 -8.96
CA LYS A 170 -3.31 -3.00 -8.28
C LYS A 170 -4.34 -1.87 -8.20
N LEU A 171 -3.86 -0.63 -8.24
CA LEU A 171 -4.69 0.57 -8.31
C LEU A 171 -4.01 1.65 -9.16
N ASN A 172 -4.75 2.69 -9.50
CA ASN A 172 -4.21 3.94 -10.03
C ASN A 172 -4.73 5.12 -9.19
N VAL A 173 -3.91 6.15 -8.97
CA VAL A 173 -4.34 7.34 -8.21
C VAL A 173 -5.43 8.16 -8.94
N GLU A 174 -5.58 7.94 -10.25
CA GLU A 174 -6.64 8.50 -11.08
C GLU A 174 -7.96 7.73 -10.97
N ASP A 175 -7.97 6.55 -10.34
CA ASP A 175 -9.19 5.79 -10.12
C ASP A 175 -10.13 6.52 -9.16
N THR A 176 -11.43 6.28 -9.34
CA THR A 176 -12.46 6.84 -8.47
C THR A 176 -12.63 6.01 -7.19
N VAL A 177 -13.07 6.65 -6.11
CA VAL A 177 -13.38 5.96 -4.84
C VAL A 177 -14.44 4.87 -5.05
N ALA A 178 -15.43 5.13 -5.90
CA ALA A 178 -16.50 4.16 -6.20
C ALA A 178 -15.99 2.86 -6.85
N LYS A 179 -14.80 2.85 -7.47
CA LYS A 179 -14.17 1.62 -7.97
C LYS A 179 -13.86 0.64 -6.84
N TYR A 180 -13.53 1.14 -5.65
CA TYR A 180 -13.09 0.34 -4.50
C TYR A 180 -14.14 0.29 -3.38
N ILE A 181 -15.01 1.29 -3.32
CA ILE A 181 -16.09 1.41 -2.35
C ILE A 181 -17.37 1.81 -3.12
N PRO A 182 -18.05 0.85 -3.79
CA PRO A 182 -19.16 1.16 -4.71
C PRO A 182 -20.29 1.99 -4.10
N ASP A 183 -20.58 1.75 -2.82
CA ASP A 183 -21.66 2.44 -2.10
C ASP A 183 -21.22 3.78 -1.48
N PHE A 184 -19.99 4.25 -1.75
CA PHE A 184 -19.53 5.53 -1.22
C PHE A 184 -20.27 6.70 -1.88
N PRO A 185 -20.96 7.57 -1.12
CA PRO A 185 -21.77 8.64 -1.69
C PRO A 185 -20.96 9.58 -2.59
N GLN A 186 -21.40 9.72 -3.85
CA GLN A 186 -20.76 10.56 -4.86
C GLN A 186 -19.30 10.14 -5.17
N GLY A 187 -18.93 8.90 -4.85
CA GLY A 187 -17.58 8.36 -5.04
C GLY A 187 -17.11 8.31 -6.50
N ASN A 188 -18.03 8.27 -7.47
CA ASN A 188 -17.71 8.32 -8.91
C ASN A 188 -17.01 9.62 -9.34
N GLY A 189 -17.18 10.72 -8.60
CA GLY A 189 -16.52 11.99 -8.90
C GLY A 189 -15.20 12.20 -8.15
N ILE A 190 -14.86 11.33 -7.20
CA ILE A 190 -13.72 11.52 -6.30
C ILE A 190 -12.61 10.56 -6.72
N GLN A 191 -11.55 11.07 -7.34
CA GLN A 191 -10.35 10.29 -7.62
C GLN A 191 -9.48 10.15 -6.35
N LEU A 192 -8.68 9.09 -6.26
CA LEU A 192 -7.80 8.87 -5.10
C LEU A 192 -6.80 10.01 -4.90
N LYS A 193 -6.29 10.61 -5.98
CA LYS A 193 -5.44 11.80 -5.90
C LYS A 193 -6.12 12.96 -5.17
N HIS A 194 -7.44 13.12 -5.29
CA HIS A 194 -8.17 14.16 -4.58
C HIS A 194 -8.18 13.92 -3.05
N LEU A 195 -8.16 12.66 -2.63
CA LEU A 195 -7.99 12.32 -1.21
C LEU A 195 -6.55 12.60 -0.77
N LEU A 196 -5.56 12.13 -1.54
CA LEU A 196 -4.14 12.28 -1.25
C LEU A 196 -3.73 13.76 -1.11
N THR A 197 -4.32 14.65 -1.91
CA THR A 197 -4.01 16.09 -1.92
C THR A 197 -4.99 16.97 -1.13
N HIS A 198 -5.91 16.39 -0.36
CA HIS A 198 -6.93 17.13 0.39
C HIS A 198 -7.81 18.07 -0.46
N THR A 199 -8.18 17.63 -1.66
CA THR A 199 -9.06 18.36 -2.58
C THR A 199 -10.34 17.60 -2.91
N SER A 200 -10.77 16.65 -2.08
CA SER A 200 -11.95 15.81 -2.34
C SER A 200 -13.29 16.51 -2.12
N GLY A 201 -13.31 17.58 -1.31
CA GLY A 201 -14.53 18.21 -0.81
C GLY A 201 -15.21 17.45 0.34
N ILE A 202 -14.57 16.39 0.87
CA ILE A 202 -15.03 15.66 2.05
C ILE A 202 -14.65 16.45 3.32
N PRO A 203 -15.60 16.75 4.22
CA PRO A 203 -15.31 17.46 5.47
C PRO A 203 -14.59 16.58 6.51
N GLU A 204 -14.06 17.24 7.54
CA GLU A 204 -13.47 16.56 8.67
C GLU A 204 -14.51 15.79 9.47
N TYR A 205 -14.20 14.53 9.80
CA TYR A 205 -15.01 13.72 10.70
C TYR A 205 -14.59 13.97 12.13
N GLU A 206 -15.54 14.35 12.99
CA GLU A 206 -15.29 14.53 14.41
C GLU A 206 -15.12 13.17 15.09
N GLN A 207 -13.88 12.88 15.51
CA GLN A 207 -13.51 11.60 16.11
C GLN A 207 -14.05 11.51 17.54
N GLY A 208 -14.73 10.39 17.84
CA GLY A 208 -15.26 10.08 19.16
C GLY A 208 -14.36 9.16 19.98
N THR A 209 -14.87 8.77 21.16
CA THR A 209 -14.19 7.85 22.07
C THR A 209 -14.67 6.41 21.95
N GLU A 210 -15.76 6.15 21.23
CA GLU A 210 -16.25 4.79 21.01
C GLU A 210 -15.40 4.02 19.99
N ASP A 211 -15.27 2.71 20.18
CA ASP A 211 -14.64 1.85 19.19
C ASP A 211 -15.65 1.48 18.10
N ILE A 212 -15.27 1.70 16.83
CA ILE A 212 -16.09 1.35 15.66
C ILE A 212 -15.23 0.62 14.62
N SER A 213 -15.87 -0.14 13.74
CA SER A 213 -15.14 -0.80 12.65
C SER A 213 -14.68 0.21 11.58
N HIS A 214 -13.66 -0.13 10.81
CA HIS A 214 -13.21 0.68 9.67
C HIS A 214 -14.35 0.93 8.69
N GLU A 215 -15.17 -0.10 8.42
CA GLU A 215 -16.35 0.04 7.54
C GLU A 215 -17.37 1.05 8.09
N GLU A 216 -17.65 1.03 9.39
CA GLU A 216 -18.57 1.99 10.01
C GLU A 216 -18.00 3.41 9.99
N LEU A 217 -16.69 3.58 10.25
CA LEU A 217 -16.01 4.87 10.11
C LEU A 217 -16.19 5.44 8.69
N ILE A 218 -15.92 4.63 7.66
CA ILE A 218 -16.08 5.07 6.25
C ILE A 218 -17.54 5.39 5.93
N LYS A 219 -18.51 4.60 6.42
CA LYS A 219 -19.94 4.91 6.27
C LYS A 219 -20.32 6.24 6.90
N ARG A 220 -19.81 6.53 8.11
CA ARG A 220 -20.06 7.81 8.80
C ARG A 220 -19.43 8.98 8.06
N ILE A 221 -18.20 8.83 7.57
CA ILE A 221 -17.55 9.83 6.71
C ILE A 221 -18.40 10.11 5.47
N GLY A 222 -18.86 9.06 4.78
CA GLY A 222 -19.65 9.18 3.55
C GLY A 222 -21.01 9.86 3.73
N LYS A 223 -21.61 9.78 4.93
CA LYS A 223 -22.90 10.43 5.26
C LYS A 223 -22.79 11.95 5.42
N GLN A 224 -21.58 12.50 5.55
CA GLN A 224 -21.40 13.94 5.74
C GLN A 224 -21.71 14.73 4.46
N ARG A 225 -22.27 15.92 4.61
CA ARG A 225 -22.51 16.83 3.48
C ARG A 225 -21.17 17.36 2.94
N ARG A 226 -20.92 17.18 1.65
CA ARG A 226 -19.73 17.72 0.97
C ARG A 226 -19.67 19.25 1.08
N VAL A 227 -18.45 19.77 1.18
CA VAL A 227 -18.17 21.21 1.31
C VAL A 227 -17.61 21.85 0.03
N GLY A 228 -17.46 21.05 -1.04
CA GLY A 228 -17.01 21.50 -2.36
C GLY A 228 -16.95 20.34 -3.36
N GLY A 229 -16.71 20.65 -4.63
CA GLY A 229 -16.46 19.65 -5.66
C GLY A 229 -15.02 19.10 -5.61
N PRO A 230 -14.79 17.87 -6.09
CA PRO A 230 -13.45 17.29 -6.16
C PRO A 230 -12.52 18.11 -7.06
N GLY A 231 -11.30 18.39 -6.60
CA GLY A 231 -10.29 19.20 -7.28
C GLY A 231 -10.46 20.73 -7.12
N GLU A 232 -11.64 21.20 -6.67
CA GLU A 232 -11.95 22.64 -6.67
C GLU A 232 -11.16 23.43 -5.62
N LYS A 233 -11.16 22.97 -4.38
CA LYS A 233 -10.57 23.68 -3.22
C LYS A 233 -9.74 22.73 -2.38
N TRP A 234 -8.69 23.28 -1.78
CA TRP A 234 -7.92 22.58 -0.76
C TRP A 234 -8.60 22.76 0.60
N LYS A 235 -8.83 21.64 1.29
CA LYS A 235 -9.28 21.61 2.68
C LYS A 235 -8.74 20.35 3.34
N TYR A 236 -7.77 20.53 4.23
CA TYR A 236 -7.22 19.46 5.05
C TYR A 236 -8.34 18.70 5.78
N SER A 237 -8.31 17.37 5.71
CA SER A 237 -9.22 16.52 6.46
C SER A 237 -8.65 15.11 6.58
N ASP A 238 -8.66 14.60 7.81
CA ASP A 238 -8.25 13.25 8.18
C ASP A 238 -9.14 12.18 7.52
N SER A 239 -10.43 12.48 7.31
CA SER A 239 -11.37 11.64 6.55
C SER A 239 -10.79 11.13 5.23
N ASN A 240 -10.02 11.96 4.52
CA ASN A 240 -9.42 11.57 3.24
C ASN A 240 -8.48 10.38 3.38
N TYR A 241 -7.65 10.39 4.42
CA TYR A 241 -6.64 9.37 4.64
C TYR A 241 -7.22 8.12 5.29
N SER A 242 -8.28 8.22 6.08
CA SER A 242 -9.04 7.06 6.53
C SER A 242 -9.70 6.32 5.36
N ILE A 243 -10.22 7.04 4.35
CA ILE A 243 -10.73 6.41 3.12
C ILE A 243 -9.59 5.72 2.34
N LEU A 244 -8.44 6.38 2.17
CA LEU A 244 -7.28 5.79 1.48
C LEU A 244 -6.77 4.54 2.19
N ALA A 245 -6.69 4.57 3.52
CA ALA A 245 -6.35 3.43 4.36
C ALA A 245 -7.30 2.25 4.11
N TYR A 246 -8.61 2.48 4.11
CA TYR A 246 -9.60 1.44 3.84
C TYR A 246 -9.49 0.90 2.40
N ILE A 247 -9.20 1.76 1.42
CA ILE A 247 -8.96 1.32 0.03
C ILE A 247 -7.69 0.45 -0.05
N ALA A 248 -6.60 0.84 0.61
CA ALA A 248 -5.38 0.05 0.64
C ALA A 248 -5.61 -1.33 1.29
N GLU A 249 -6.40 -1.40 2.37
CA GLU A 249 -6.84 -2.67 2.99
C GLU A 249 -7.62 -3.55 1.99
N LYS A 250 -8.61 -2.98 1.29
CA LYS A 250 -9.41 -3.72 0.29
C LYS A 250 -8.59 -4.21 -0.90
N VAL A 251 -7.70 -3.36 -1.43
CA VAL A 251 -6.92 -3.65 -2.63
C VAL A 251 -5.77 -4.62 -2.35
N SER A 252 -5.16 -4.53 -1.16
CA SER A 252 -4.12 -5.46 -0.74
C SER A 252 -4.69 -6.82 -0.33
N GLY A 253 -5.92 -6.86 0.20
CA GLY A 253 -6.52 -8.06 0.79
C GLY A 253 -5.97 -8.36 2.20
N GLN A 254 -5.34 -7.38 2.85
CA GLN A 254 -4.73 -7.50 4.17
C GLN A 254 -5.14 -6.32 5.05
N PRO A 255 -5.23 -6.47 6.39
CA PRO A 255 -5.34 -5.33 7.30
C PRO A 255 -4.22 -4.32 7.02
N LEU A 256 -4.56 -3.03 7.00
CA LEU A 256 -3.60 -1.97 6.67
C LEU A 256 -2.36 -2.00 7.58
N GLU A 257 -2.56 -2.24 8.87
CA GLU A 257 -1.50 -2.29 9.88
C GLU A 257 -0.48 -3.39 9.54
N GLU A 258 -0.97 -4.54 9.07
CA GLU A 258 -0.11 -5.65 8.65
C GLU A 258 0.58 -5.36 7.33
N TYR A 259 -0.10 -4.73 6.37
CA TYR A 259 0.53 -4.28 5.12
C TYR A 259 1.68 -3.31 5.40
N ILE A 260 1.46 -2.28 6.22
CA ILE A 260 2.48 -1.28 6.56
C ILE A 260 3.63 -1.92 7.34
N LYS A 261 3.36 -2.80 8.32
CA LYS A 261 4.41 -3.53 9.04
C LYS A 261 5.31 -4.32 8.09
N GLN A 262 4.72 -5.09 7.17
CA GLN A 262 5.45 -5.99 6.28
C GLN A 262 6.18 -5.25 5.16
N HIS A 263 5.52 -4.27 4.53
CA HIS A 263 6.02 -3.66 3.30
C HIS A 263 6.73 -2.33 3.51
N ILE A 264 6.57 -1.69 4.68
CA ILE A 264 7.17 -0.40 4.98
C ILE A 264 8.08 -0.51 6.21
N PHE A 265 7.55 -0.87 7.39
CA PHE A 265 8.37 -0.90 8.61
C PHE A 265 9.51 -1.92 8.49
N ALA A 266 9.22 -3.17 8.14
CA ALA A 266 10.24 -4.20 7.97
C ALA A 266 11.23 -3.86 6.84
N THR A 267 10.73 -3.35 5.70
CA THR A 267 11.57 -2.92 4.58
C THR A 267 12.53 -1.79 4.99
N ALA A 268 12.06 -0.79 5.72
CA ALA A 268 12.87 0.34 6.19
C ALA A 268 13.72 0.00 7.44
N GLY A 269 13.47 -1.13 8.11
CA GLY A 269 14.17 -1.53 9.33
C GLY A 269 13.65 -0.81 10.60
N MET A 270 12.40 -0.39 10.60
CA MET A 270 11.73 0.32 11.70
C MET A 270 11.27 -0.65 12.79
N LYS A 271 12.08 -0.83 13.83
CA LYS A 271 11.87 -1.84 14.89
C LYS A 271 11.08 -1.31 16.10
N HIS A 272 10.91 -0.01 16.21
CA HIS A 272 10.24 0.72 17.30
C HIS A 272 8.98 1.43 16.80
N SER A 273 8.27 0.81 15.85
CA SER A 273 7.11 1.38 15.18
C SER A 273 5.93 0.41 15.20
N GLY A 274 4.72 0.96 15.34
CA GLY A 274 3.50 0.16 15.43
C GLY A 274 2.25 1.02 15.45
N PHE A 275 1.15 0.42 15.92
CA PHE A 275 -0.19 1.00 15.83
C PHE A 275 -0.92 1.04 17.17
N GLY A 276 -1.73 2.07 17.35
CA GLY A 276 -2.68 2.23 18.44
C GLY A 276 -2.08 2.03 19.83
N LYS A 277 -2.86 1.39 20.71
CA LYS A 277 -2.51 1.20 22.13
C LYS A 277 -1.29 0.31 22.37
N ALA A 278 -0.75 -0.36 21.34
CA ALA A 278 0.50 -1.12 21.50
C ALA A 278 1.70 -0.22 21.84
N LEU A 279 1.60 1.10 21.66
CA LEU A 279 2.60 2.06 22.19
C LEU A 279 2.86 1.81 23.68
N GLU A 280 1.81 1.56 24.47
CA GLU A 280 1.89 1.40 25.93
C GLU A 280 2.72 0.18 26.36
N GLN A 281 2.93 -0.76 25.44
CA GLN A 281 3.69 -2.00 25.65
C GLN A 281 5.11 -1.91 25.09
N THR A 282 5.49 -0.79 24.47
CA THR A 282 6.85 -0.57 23.99
C THR A 282 7.83 -0.48 25.16
N ARG A 283 9.12 -0.59 24.84
CA ARG A 283 10.19 -0.51 25.84
C ARG A 283 10.27 0.86 26.51
N PHE A 284 10.04 1.93 25.75
CA PHE A 284 10.13 3.32 26.21
C PHE A 284 8.91 4.11 25.72
N PRO A 285 7.72 3.89 26.29
CA PRO A 285 6.51 4.58 25.90
C PRO A 285 6.52 6.03 26.41
N SER A 286 6.19 6.99 25.55
CA SER A 286 5.91 8.35 25.99
C SER A 286 4.48 8.49 26.51
N THR A 287 4.29 9.40 27.46
CA THR A 287 3.00 9.92 27.89
C THR A 287 2.84 11.33 27.33
N GLY A 288 1.70 11.61 26.71
CA GLY A 288 1.42 12.90 26.07
C GLY A 288 0.91 13.92 27.07
N TYR A 289 1.40 15.14 26.97
CA TYR A 289 1.07 16.22 27.89
C TYR A 289 0.63 17.50 27.16
N LYS A 290 -0.22 18.29 27.82
CA LYS A 290 -0.63 19.62 27.37
C LYS A 290 -0.52 20.58 28.53
N ILE A 291 0.02 21.77 28.26
CA ILE A 291 0.09 22.85 29.25
C ILE A 291 -1.21 23.66 29.17
N VAL A 292 -1.95 23.72 30.28
CA VAL A 292 -3.19 24.49 30.43
C VAL A 292 -3.08 25.31 31.72
N ASN A 293 -3.20 26.63 31.63
CA ASN A 293 -3.06 27.54 32.77
C ASN A 293 -1.77 27.27 33.59
N ASN A 294 -0.63 27.11 32.89
CA ASN A 294 0.68 26.74 33.44
C ASN A 294 0.76 25.38 34.15
N ASN A 295 -0.29 24.55 34.09
CA ASN A 295 -0.29 23.19 34.61
C ASN A 295 -0.15 22.17 33.49
N MET A 296 0.67 21.15 33.72
CA MET A 296 0.82 20.02 32.80
C MET A 296 -0.31 19.02 33.04
N THR A 297 -1.07 18.69 32.01
CA THR A 297 -2.16 17.69 32.07
C THR A 297 -2.01 16.65 30.98
N THR A 298 -2.58 15.46 31.19
CA THR A 298 -2.68 14.41 30.18
C THR A 298 -4.04 14.52 29.50
N PRO A 299 -4.13 14.98 28.23
CA PRO A 299 -5.40 15.10 27.55
C PRO A 299 -5.93 13.73 27.11
N ASN A 300 -7.26 13.60 27.02
CA ASN A 300 -7.88 12.43 26.42
C ASN A 300 -7.58 12.38 24.92
N ILE A 301 -7.37 11.16 24.41
CA ILE A 301 -7.23 10.86 22.98
C ILE A 301 -8.51 10.22 22.45
N PRO A 302 -8.87 10.43 21.18
CA PRO A 302 -9.95 9.69 20.53
C PRO A 302 -9.70 8.18 20.52
N SER A 303 -10.73 7.40 20.17
CA SER A 303 -10.53 5.97 19.89
C SER A 303 -9.55 5.81 18.73
N MET A 304 -8.56 4.92 18.89
CA MET A 304 -7.61 4.58 17.83
C MET A 304 -8.31 4.04 16.58
N SER A 305 -9.47 3.38 16.73
CA SER A 305 -10.27 2.91 15.60
C SER A 305 -10.82 4.04 14.73
N GLN A 306 -10.98 5.25 15.30
CA GLN A 306 -11.43 6.45 14.57
C GLN A 306 -10.28 7.29 14.04
N LEU A 307 -9.03 6.95 14.40
CA LEU A 307 -7.79 7.53 13.88
C LEU A 307 -7.16 6.71 12.75
N TYR A 308 -7.89 5.69 12.27
CA TYR A 308 -7.44 4.74 11.27
C TYR A 308 -6.85 5.42 10.03
N GLY A 309 -5.56 5.18 9.79
CA GLY A 309 -4.82 5.72 8.65
C GLY A 309 -4.47 7.21 8.72
N CYS A 310 -4.91 7.93 9.75
CA CYS A 310 -4.75 9.38 9.83
C CYS A 310 -4.07 9.87 11.11
N GLY A 311 -3.93 9.01 12.14
CA GLY A 311 -3.29 9.35 13.41
C GLY A 311 -2.99 8.19 14.36
N ASP A 312 -3.07 6.95 13.90
CA ASP A 312 -2.98 5.71 14.69
C ASP A 312 -1.59 5.08 14.77
N ILE A 313 -0.57 5.64 14.11
CA ILE A 313 0.81 5.16 14.18
C ILE A 313 1.57 5.76 15.37
N TYR A 314 2.39 4.92 15.99
CA TYR A 314 3.51 5.37 16.82
C TYR A 314 4.86 4.94 16.22
N THR A 315 5.90 5.68 16.53
CA THR A 315 7.28 5.38 16.11
C THR A 315 8.31 6.04 17.03
N SER A 316 9.58 5.68 16.89
CA SER A 316 10.72 6.43 17.42
C SER A 316 11.23 7.47 16.41
N ALA A 317 11.99 8.46 16.86
CA ALA A 317 12.56 9.46 15.95
C ALA A 317 13.56 8.84 14.96
N HIS A 318 14.28 7.80 15.38
CA HIS A 318 15.24 7.10 14.53
C HIS A 318 14.56 6.26 13.46
N ASP A 319 13.51 5.51 13.82
CA ASP A 319 12.70 4.77 12.86
C ASP A 319 12.09 5.69 11.79
N LEU A 320 11.60 6.86 12.18
CA LEU A 320 11.05 7.82 11.22
C LEU A 320 12.13 8.39 10.28
N TYR A 321 13.37 8.55 10.76
CA TYR A 321 14.52 8.81 9.89
C TYR A 321 14.75 7.67 8.88
N LEU A 322 14.72 6.41 9.32
CA LEU A 322 14.88 5.24 8.44
C LEU A 322 13.78 5.17 7.37
N PHE A 323 12.53 5.52 7.72
CA PHE A 323 11.44 5.66 6.75
C PHE A 323 11.77 6.70 5.66
N ASN A 324 12.24 7.88 6.06
CA ASN A 324 12.58 8.95 5.11
C ASN A 324 13.74 8.55 4.20
N GLU A 325 14.78 7.91 4.75
CA GLU A 325 15.89 7.39 3.97
C GLU A 325 15.37 6.39 2.94
N ALA A 326 14.54 5.43 3.38
CA ALA A 326 14.05 4.36 2.52
C ALA A 326 13.13 4.87 1.41
N LEU A 327 12.41 5.97 1.65
CA LEU A 327 11.70 6.71 0.60
C LEU A 327 12.69 7.35 -0.38
N PHE A 328 13.66 8.11 0.13
CA PHE A 328 14.61 8.87 -0.70
C PHE A 328 15.50 7.96 -1.57
N SER A 329 15.96 6.82 -1.02
CA SER A 329 16.81 5.86 -1.72
C SER A 329 16.05 5.00 -2.75
N GLY A 330 14.73 5.17 -2.86
CA GLY A 330 13.87 4.38 -3.76
C GLY A 330 13.65 2.94 -3.26
N LYS A 331 13.92 2.66 -1.99
CA LYS A 331 13.74 1.32 -1.38
C LYS A 331 12.25 0.96 -1.22
N LEU A 332 11.39 1.96 -1.00
CA LEU A 332 9.97 1.74 -0.70
C LEU A 332 9.05 1.82 -1.92
N ILE A 333 9.33 2.72 -2.86
CA ILE A 333 8.50 3.02 -4.03
C ILE A 333 9.35 3.33 -5.25
N SER A 334 8.78 3.16 -6.45
CA SER A 334 9.43 3.49 -7.70
C SER A 334 9.74 4.98 -7.82
N LYS A 335 10.71 5.33 -8.68
CA LYS A 335 11.03 6.74 -8.95
C LYS A 335 9.82 7.53 -9.45
N GLU A 336 9.00 6.96 -10.33
CA GLU A 336 7.79 7.62 -10.83
C GLU A 336 6.82 7.93 -9.69
N SER A 337 6.61 6.96 -8.80
CA SER A 337 5.76 7.12 -7.63
C SER A 337 6.32 8.10 -6.61
N TYR A 338 7.64 8.13 -6.43
CA TYR A 338 8.33 9.15 -5.63
C TYR A 338 8.10 10.55 -6.21
N ASP A 339 8.35 10.75 -7.50
CA ASP A 339 8.18 12.05 -8.16
C ASP A 339 6.71 12.54 -8.05
N GLN A 340 5.73 11.64 -8.18
CA GLN A 340 4.31 11.96 -7.97
C GLN A 340 3.99 12.33 -6.51
N MET A 341 4.46 11.51 -5.55
CA MET A 341 4.24 11.74 -4.12
C MET A 341 4.75 13.12 -3.67
N PHE A 342 5.85 13.57 -4.25
CA PHE A 342 6.52 14.82 -3.90
C PHE A 342 6.26 15.97 -4.89
N THR A 343 5.25 15.83 -5.75
CA THR A 343 4.74 16.94 -6.57
C THR A 343 3.68 17.72 -5.79
N GLY A 344 3.99 18.96 -5.46
CA GLY A 344 3.08 19.84 -4.69
C GLY A 344 1.86 20.27 -5.51
N GLY A 345 0.68 20.13 -4.92
CA GLY A 345 -0.57 20.67 -5.45
C GLY A 345 -0.96 22.01 -4.82
N LYS A 346 -2.26 22.20 -4.58
CA LYS A 346 -2.74 23.38 -3.82
C LYS A 346 -2.14 23.36 -2.41
N LYS A 347 -1.74 24.54 -1.91
CA LYS A 347 -1.04 24.70 -0.61
C LYS A 347 0.28 23.91 -0.53
N ASP A 348 0.90 23.66 -1.68
CA ASP A 348 2.17 22.93 -1.81
C ASP A 348 2.10 21.53 -1.17
N TYR A 349 0.91 20.94 -1.09
CA TYR A 349 0.70 19.63 -0.48
C TYR A 349 0.78 18.53 -1.55
N GLY A 350 1.72 17.59 -1.37
CA GLY A 350 1.85 16.35 -2.11
C GLY A 350 1.08 15.21 -1.44
N PHE A 351 1.55 13.98 -1.58
CA PHE A 351 0.88 12.81 -0.98
C PHE A 351 1.42 12.55 0.44
N GLY A 352 0.85 13.23 1.43
CA GLY A 352 1.23 13.07 2.84
C GLY A 352 2.36 14.00 3.29
N TRP A 353 2.72 14.96 2.44
CA TRP A 353 3.88 15.85 2.59
C TRP A 353 3.56 17.27 2.14
N TYR A 354 4.11 18.25 2.83
CA TYR A 354 4.33 19.58 2.30
C TYR A 354 5.63 19.59 1.47
N VAL A 355 5.55 20.21 0.30
CA VAL A 355 6.62 20.32 -0.69
C VAL A 355 7.20 21.73 -0.60
N ASP A 356 8.07 21.94 0.38
CA ASP A 356 8.75 23.21 0.58
C ASP A 356 9.81 23.45 -0.53
N PRO A 357 10.31 24.69 -0.74
CA PRO A 357 11.29 24.95 -1.79
C PRO A 357 12.54 24.05 -1.76
N GLY A 358 13.10 23.79 -0.57
CA GLY A 358 14.34 23.02 -0.38
C GLY A 358 14.20 21.69 0.36
N SER A 359 13.02 21.35 0.86
CA SER A 359 12.77 20.18 1.68
C SER A 359 11.37 19.62 1.46
N TYR A 360 11.14 18.43 1.98
CA TYR A 360 9.83 17.88 2.22
C TYR A 360 9.59 17.83 3.71
N SER A 361 8.38 18.16 4.15
CA SER A 361 8.05 18.14 5.57
C SER A 361 6.63 17.63 5.80
N ASN A 362 6.39 17.06 6.98
CA ASN A 362 5.05 16.86 7.50
C ASN A 362 5.03 17.06 9.01
N HIS A 363 3.83 17.29 9.51
CA HIS A 363 3.59 17.70 10.88
C HIS A 363 2.43 16.90 11.43
N GLY A 364 2.54 16.50 12.69
CA GLY A 364 1.60 15.63 13.35
C GLY A 364 1.29 16.11 14.75
N VAL A 365 0.01 16.29 15.03
CA VAL A 365 -0.46 16.63 16.38
C VAL A 365 -1.47 15.58 16.81
N MET A 366 -1.23 15.03 17.99
CA MET A 366 -2.19 14.23 18.74
C MET A 366 -2.44 14.95 20.07
N PRO A 367 -3.58 14.76 20.76
CA PRO A 367 -3.75 15.33 22.09
C PRO A 367 -2.59 14.87 22.99
N GLY A 368 -1.71 15.80 23.37
CA GLY A 368 -0.52 15.52 24.19
C GLY A 368 0.81 15.39 23.43
N TRP A 369 0.79 15.29 22.09
CA TRP A 369 2.01 15.14 21.27
C TRP A 369 2.06 16.16 20.13
N ASN A 370 3.27 16.54 19.75
CA ASN A 370 3.53 17.46 18.65
C ASN A 370 4.83 17.07 17.94
N CYS A 371 4.73 16.65 16.69
CA CYS A 371 5.79 15.98 15.97
C CYS A 371 6.05 16.67 14.63
N LEU A 372 7.32 16.89 14.30
CA LEU A 372 7.76 17.39 13.00
C LEU A 372 8.74 16.40 12.38
N ASN A 373 8.60 16.22 11.08
CA ASN A 373 9.45 15.37 10.29
C ASN A 373 9.74 16.04 8.95
N GLY A 374 10.99 15.99 8.51
CA GLY A 374 11.35 16.49 7.20
C GLY A 374 12.77 16.15 6.78
N PHE A 375 13.00 16.26 5.48
CA PHE A 375 14.30 16.01 4.87
C PHE A 375 14.48 16.86 3.61
N SER A 376 15.73 17.21 3.31
CA SER A 376 16.09 18.02 2.14
C SER A 376 15.83 17.26 0.83
N LYS A 377 15.49 17.97 -0.25
CA LYS A 377 15.21 17.36 -1.57
C LYS A 377 16.39 16.57 -2.18
N ASN A 378 17.62 16.85 -1.75
CA ASN A 378 18.81 16.14 -2.18
C ASN A 378 19.21 15.00 -1.21
N GLY A 379 18.39 14.70 -0.19
CA GLY A 379 18.64 13.66 0.80
C GLY A 379 19.88 13.89 1.67
N SER A 380 20.41 15.12 1.71
CA SER A 380 21.61 15.44 2.50
C SER A 380 21.32 15.74 3.96
N VAL A 381 20.11 16.20 4.29
CA VAL A 381 19.71 16.60 5.65
C VAL A 381 18.38 15.95 6.02
N TYR A 382 18.30 15.43 7.24
CA TYR A 382 17.07 14.92 7.87
C TYR A 382 16.91 15.56 9.25
N VAL A 383 15.70 16.00 9.57
CA VAL A 383 15.34 16.59 10.86
C VAL A 383 14.03 15.95 11.32
N VAL A 384 14.10 15.20 12.42
CA VAL A 384 12.95 14.57 13.07
C VAL A 384 12.90 15.03 14.52
N LEU A 385 11.76 15.61 14.92
CA LEU A 385 11.53 16.13 16.26
C LEU A 385 10.19 15.61 16.77
N LEU A 386 10.19 14.65 17.69
CA LEU A 386 8.96 14.08 18.27
C LEU A 386 8.82 14.55 19.71
N SER A 387 7.82 15.40 20.01
CA SER A 387 7.56 15.91 21.37
C SER A 387 6.34 15.25 22.00
N ASN A 388 6.47 14.94 23.29
CA ASN A 388 5.36 14.50 24.15
C ASN A 388 4.79 15.64 25.02
N ILE A 389 5.06 16.89 24.65
CA ILE A 389 4.33 18.06 25.15
C ILE A 389 3.77 18.81 23.95
N GLN A 390 2.44 18.88 23.85
CA GLN A 390 1.76 19.37 22.65
C GLN A 390 2.08 20.84 22.33
N ASN A 391 2.27 21.68 23.35
CA ASN A 391 2.30 23.14 23.22
C ASN A 391 3.43 23.84 24.00
N ASN A 392 4.52 23.15 24.35
CA ASN A 392 5.71 23.79 24.94
C ASN A 392 6.51 24.58 23.90
N ILE A 393 6.59 24.09 22.66
CA ILE A 393 7.25 24.78 21.55
C ILE A 393 6.25 25.67 20.82
N LYS A 394 6.56 26.96 20.73
CA LYS A 394 5.71 27.95 20.04
C LYS A 394 5.53 27.66 18.55
N SER A 395 6.60 27.24 17.87
CA SER A 395 6.58 26.93 16.44
C SER A 395 7.66 25.90 16.09
N PHE A 396 7.24 24.68 15.80
CA PHE A 396 8.12 23.64 15.26
C PHE A 396 8.69 24.03 13.90
N GLY A 397 7.93 24.76 13.07
CA GLY A 397 8.44 25.28 11.80
C GLY A 397 9.61 26.24 12.00
N LYS A 398 9.56 27.12 13.01
CA LYS A 398 10.70 27.98 13.35
C LYS A 398 11.89 27.15 13.82
N VAL A 399 11.66 26.20 14.74
CA VAL A 399 12.72 25.31 15.26
C VAL A 399 13.42 24.55 14.13
N ASN A 400 12.63 24.01 13.19
CA ASN A 400 13.14 23.36 12.00
C ASN A 400 14.00 24.30 11.15
N ASN A 401 13.51 25.50 10.83
CA ASN A 401 14.24 26.47 10.01
C ASN A 401 15.56 26.93 10.66
N ASP A 402 15.56 27.13 11.98
CA ASP A 402 16.77 27.45 12.74
C ASP A 402 17.79 26.30 12.65
N ILE A 403 17.36 25.04 12.83
CA ILE A 403 18.22 23.85 12.69
C ILE A 403 18.80 23.76 11.27
N TYR A 404 17.97 23.88 10.22
CA TYR A 404 18.45 23.89 8.84
C TYR A 404 19.46 25.01 8.58
N THR A 405 19.28 26.18 9.21
CA THR A 405 20.24 27.30 9.11
C THR A 405 21.55 26.97 9.80
N MET A 406 21.52 26.41 11.02
CA MET A 406 22.72 25.97 11.73
C MET A 406 23.48 24.91 10.93
N LEU A 407 22.77 23.95 10.35
CA LEU A 407 23.36 22.88 9.54
C LEU A 407 24.09 23.39 8.30
N ARG A 408 23.75 24.56 7.73
CA ARG A 408 24.53 25.14 6.62
C ARG A 408 25.96 25.50 7.01
N ASN A 409 26.18 25.80 8.29
CA ASN A 409 27.48 26.23 8.81
C ASN A 409 28.27 25.12 9.52
N ILE A 410 27.70 23.91 9.61
CA ILE A 410 28.36 22.74 10.22
C ILE A 410 29.04 21.93 9.12
N GLU A 411 30.37 21.86 9.10
CA GLU A 411 31.08 20.90 8.24
C GLU A 411 30.99 19.50 8.84
N VAL A 412 30.82 18.48 7.98
CA VAL A 412 30.58 17.08 8.37
C VAL A 412 31.52 16.16 7.62
#